data_AF-A0A964VC23-F1
#
_entry.id   AF-A0A964VC23-F1
#
_cell.length_a   1.000
_cell.length_b   1.000
_cell.length_c   1.000
_cell.angle_alpha   90.00
_cell.angle_beta   90.00
_cell.angle_gamma   90.00
#
_symmetry.space_group_name_H-M   'P 1'
#
loop_
_entity.id
_entity.type
_entity.pdbx_description
1 polymer ?
#
loop_
_entity_poly.entity_id
_entity_poly.type
_entity_poly.pdbx_seq_one_letter_code
_entity_poly.pdbx_strand_id
1 'polypeptide(L)' 'MIKHGPSIISGPVSRTKKQWNSGKKNKNARKRRPSDAPIRQELVDRIRKEIAQGKYDTDEKLQKALERLMEENGLV' A
#
# COMPACT_ATOMS: atom_id res chain seq x y z
N MET A 1 10.04 42.82 -0.97
CA MET A 1 9.30 41.54 -1.06
C MET A 1 7.88 41.75 -0.57
N ILE A 2 6.90 41.76 -1.47
CA ILE A 2 5.49 41.98 -1.12
C ILE A 2 4.89 40.63 -0.73
N LYS A 3 4.45 40.48 0.52
CA LYS A 3 3.79 39.27 1.01
C LYS A 3 2.29 39.42 0.75
N HIS A 4 1.74 38.61 -0.16
CA HIS A 4 0.29 38.55 -0.37
C HIS A 4 -0.37 37.62 0.66
N GLY A 5 -1.50 38.04 1.21
CA GLY A 5 -2.35 37.20 2.07
C GLY A 5 -3.03 36.07 1.29
N PRO A 6 -3.71 35.12 1.98
CA PRO A 6 -4.40 34.02 1.32
C PRO A 6 -5.53 34.60 0.45
N SER A 7 -5.34 34.46 -0.87
CA SER A 7 -6.12 35.01 -1.99
C SER A 7 -6.16 36.55 -2.08
N ILE A 8 -5.43 37.10 -3.05
CA ILE A 8 -5.64 38.45 -3.61
C ILE A 8 -6.71 38.48 -4.72
N ILE A 9 -7.25 37.31 -5.09
CA ILE A 9 -8.37 37.19 -6.04
C ILE A 9 -9.63 36.97 -5.21
N SER A 10 -10.45 38.02 -5.12
CA SER A 10 -11.78 37.96 -4.52
C SER A 10 -12.79 37.52 -5.56
N GLY A 11 -13.48 36.41 -5.28
CA GLY A 11 -14.60 35.90 -6.07
C GLY A 11 -15.61 35.23 -5.14
N PRO A 12 -16.79 34.82 -5.64
CA PRO A 12 -17.92 34.35 -4.83
C PRO A 12 -17.65 33.07 -4.01
N VAL A 13 -16.49 32.43 -4.20
CA VAL A 13 -16.00 31.30 -3.41
C VAL A 13 -14.69 31.69 -2.73
N SER A 14 -14.76 32.53 -1.70
CA SER A 14 -13.62 32.77 -0.81
C SER A 14 -13.45 31.62 0.19
N ARG A 15 -12.20 31.33 0.58
CA ARG A 15 -11.82 30.25 1.51
C ARG A 15 -12.37 30.42 2.95
N THR A 16 -13.19 31.44 3.19
CA THR A 16 -13.84 31.76 4.48
C THR A 16 -15.14 30.98 4.72
N LYS A 17 -15.66 30.25 3.72
CA LYS A 17 -16.87 29.43 3.89
C LYS A 17 -16.63 28.39 5.00
N LYS A 18 -17.56 28.33 5.97
CA LYS A 18 -17.48 27.52 7.21
C LYS A 18 -17.19 26.03 6.95
N GLN A 19 -17.67 25.48 5.84
CA GLN A 19 -17.40 24.09 5.41
C GLN A 19 -15.93 23.81 5.06
N TRP A 20 -15.16 24.84 4.69
CA TRP A 20 -13.70 24.77 4.47
C TRP A 20 -12.90 25.05 5.74
N ASN A 21 -13.57 25.55 6.78
CA ASN A 21 -13.01 25.79 8.09
C ASN A 21 -12.92 24.43 8.83
N SER A 22 -11.97 23.60 8.38
CA SER A 22 -11.56 22.34 9.03
C SER A 22 -10.82 22.58 10.35
N GLY A 23 -11.31 23.55 11.12
CA GLY A 23 -10.77 24.02 12.40
C GLY A 23 -11.13 23.11 13.56
N LYS A 24 -10.92 21.80 13.42
CA LYS A 24 -10.58 20.87 14.52
C LYS A 24 -9.79 19.72 13.89
N LYS A 25 -8.52 19.97 13.57
CA LYS A 25 -7.56 18.90 13.29
C LYS A 25 -7.46 18.06 14.56
N ASN A 26 -8.22 16.97 14.62
CA ASN A 26 -8.05 15.97 15.66
C ASN A 26 -6.59 15.49 15.55
N LYS A 27 -5.74 15.88 16.51
CA LYS A 27 -4.29 15.58 16.48
C LYS A 27 -4.01 14.07 16.45
N ASN A 28 -5.03 13.27 16.76
CA ASN A 28 -5.02 11.81 16.75
C ASN A 28 -5.49 11.20 15.42
N ALA A 29 -5.92 11.99 14.43
CA ALA A 29 -6.32 11.50 13.11
C ALA A 29 -5.14 11.32 12.15
N ARG A 30 -3.94 11.02 12.67
CA ARG A 30 -2.93 10.35 11.86
C ARG A 30 -3.48 8.95 11.60
N LYS A 31 -4.15 8.76 10.45
CA LYS A 31 -4.39 7.41 9.91
C LYS A 31 -3.05 6.68 9.98
N ARG A 32 -2.92 5.74 10.92
CA ARG A 32 -1.72 4.92 11.06
C ARG A 32 -1.48 4.34 9.67
N ARG A 33 -0.28 4.58 9.13
CA ARG A 33 0.07 3.99 7.84
C ARG A 33 0.02 2.47 8.04
N PRO A 34 -0.36 1.66 7.03
CA PRO A 34 -0.35 0.20 7.17
C PRO A 34 0.99 -0.36 7.67
N SER A 35 2.08 0.39 7.47
CA SER A 35 3.42 0.10 7.98
C SER A 35 3.59 0.15 9.51
N ASP A 36 2.66 0.79 10.24
CA ASP A 36 2.72 0.91 11.71
C ASP A 36 1.99 -0.23 12.43
N ALA A 37 1.42 -1.19 11.69
CA ALA A 37 0.85 -2.39 12.28
C ALA A 37 2.00 -3.31 12.75
N PRO A 38 1.94 -3.86 13.98
CA PRO A 38 2.92 -4.83 14.42
C PRO A 38 2.93 -6.02 13.46
N ILE A 39 4.13 -6.35 12.95
CA ILE A 39 4.31 -7.48 12.04
C ILE A 39 3.94 -8.76 12.79
N ARG A 40 3.14 -9.61 12.16
CA ARG A 40 2.78 -10.93 12.69
C ARG A 40 3.97 -11.87 12.54
N GLN A 41 4.92 -11.80 13.45
CA GLN A 41 6.18 -12.53 13.38
C GLN A 41 5.99 -14.04 13.28
N GLU A 42 5.00 -14.59 13.99
CA GLU A 42 4.64 -16.01 13.92
C GLU A 42 4.27 -16.46 12.50
N LEU A 43 3.53 -15.63 11.75
CA LEU A 43 3.16 -15.91 10.37
C LEU A 43 4.39 -15.92 9.46
N VAL A 44 5.29 -14.94 9.64
CA VAL A 44 6.53 -14.84 8.85
C VAL A 44 7.41 -16.07 9.09
N ASP A 45 7.57 -16.49 10.34
CA ASP A 45 8.40 -17.64 10.68
C ASP A 45 7.82 -18.95 10.16
N ARG A 46 6.48 -19.10 10.17
CA ARG A 46 5.80 -20.24 9.55
C ARG A 46 6.04 -20.29 8.04
N ILE A 47 5.81 -19.18 7.34
CA ILE A 47 5.99 -19.12 5.88
C ILE A 47 7.46 -19.39 5.50
N ARG A 48 8.43 -18.83 6.25
CA ARG A 48 9.85 -19.13 6.02
C ARG A 48 10.17 -20.62 6.13
N LYS A 49 9.57 -21.33 7.10
CA LYS A 49 9.72 -22.78 7.22
C LYS A 49 9.09 -23.52 6.05
N GLU A 50 7.90 -23.13 5.60
CA GLU A 50 7.23 -23.73 4.43
C GLU A 50 8.03 -23.54 3.14
N ILE A 51 8.63 -22.36 2.94
CA ILE A 51 9.52 -22.07 1.82
C ILE A 51 10.77 -22.94 1.89
N ALA A 52 11.42 -23.03 3.05
CA ALA A 52 12.62 -23.85 3.24
C ALA A 52 12.34 -25.35 3.02
N GLN A 53 11.13 -25.81 3.30
CA GLN A 53 10.67 -27.18 3.03
C GLN A 53 10.25 -27.40 1.56
N GLY A 54 10.24 -26.35 0.73
CA GLY A 54 9.75 -26.41 -0.64
C GLY A 54 8.24 -26.64 -0.77
N LYS A 55 7.48 -26.52 0.32
CA LYS A 55 6.03 -26.76 0.38
C LYS A 55 5.20 -25.51 0.12
N TYR A 56 5.84 -24.35 0.09
CA TYR A 56 5.17 -23.13 -0.31
C TYR A 56 5.00 -23.13 -1.83
N ASP A 57 3.76 -23.07 -2.29
CA ASP A 57 3.41 -22.99 -3.70
C ASP A 57 3.12 -21.54 -4.08
N THR A 58 3.64 -21.14 -5.25
CA THR A 58 3.42 -19.84 -5.86
C THR A 58 3.00 -20.05 -7.31
N ASP A 59 2.24 -19.10 -7.86
CA ASP A 59 1.81 -19.17 -9.26
C ASP A 59 3.01 -19.29 -10.21
N GLU A 60 4.11 -18.60 -9.91
CA GLU A 60 5.39 -18.71 -10.64
C GLU A 60 5.99 -20.12 -10.60
N LYS A 61 5.85 -20.84 -9.47
CA LYS A 61 6.35 -22.22 -9.33
C LYS A 61 5.52 -23.19 -10.16
N LEU A 62 4.19 -22.98 -10.22
CA LEU A 62 3.30 -23.74 -11.09
C LEU A 62 3.64 -23.49 -12.57
N GLN A 63 3.82 -22.22 -12.96
CA GLN A 63 4.18 -21.85 -14.33
C GLN A 63 5.47 -22.56 -14.78
N LYS A 64 6.52 -22.53 -13.95
CA LYS A 64 7.78 -23.25 -14.22
C LYS A 64 7.61 -24.76 -14.27
N ALA A 65 6.76 -25.33 -13.42
CA ALA A 65 6.48 -26.76 -13.46
C ALA A 65 5.76 -27.15 -14.76
N LEU A 66 4.83 -26.31 -15.22
CA LEU A 66 4.12 -26.48 -16.49
C LEU A 66 5.07 -26.35 -17.68
N GLU A 67 5.93 -25.33 -17.71
CA GLU A 67 6.95 -25.13 -18.74
C GLU A 67 7.85 -26.36 -18.87
N ARG A 68 8.39 -26.87 -17.76
CA ARG A 68 9.20 -28.10 -17.76
C ARG A 68 8.44 -29.31 -18.28
N LEU A 69 7.18 -29.48 -17.87
CA LEU A 69 6.35 -30.57 -18.35
C LEU A 69 6.12 -30.48 -19.87
N MET A 70 5.97 -29.27 -20.41
CA MET A 70 5.81 -29.06 -21.86
C MET A 70 7.11 -29.34 -22.62
N GLU A 71 8.27 -28.92 -22.10
CA GLU A 71 9.59 -29.24 -22.66
C GLU A 71 9.84 -30.76 -22.69
N GLU A 72 9.56 -31.46 -21.58
CA GLU A 72 9.72 -32.91 -21.48
C GLU A 72 8.83 -33.68 -22.48
N ASN A 73 7.66 -33.13 -22.82
CA ASN A 73 6.73 -33.73 -23.78
C ASN A 73 6.84 -33.16 -25.20
N GLY A 74 7.82 -32.30 -25.48
CA GLY A 74 8.07 -31.72 -26.81
C GLY A 74 6.94 -30.84 -27.34
N LEU A 75 6.18 -30.19 -26.45
CA LEU A 75 5.08 -29.29 -26.81
C LEU A 75 5.56 -27.85 -27.06
N VAL A 76 6.82 -27.55 -26.78
CA VAL A 76 7.53 -26.27 -27.03
C VAL A 76 8.99 -26.57 -27.37
#